data_AF-A0A7S2BEP8-F1
#
_entry.id   AF-A0A7S2BEP8-F1
#
_cell.length_a   1.000
_cell.length_b   1.000
_cell.length_c   1.000
_cell.angle_alpha   90.00
_cell.angle_beta   90.00
_cell.angle_gamma   90.00
#
_symmetry.space_group_name_H-M   'P 1'
#
loop_
_entity.id
_entity.type
_entity.pdbx_description
1 polymer ?
#
loop_
_entity_poly.entity_id
_entity_poly.type
_entity_poly.pdbx_seq_one_letter_code
_entity_poly.pdbx_strand_id
1 'polypeptide(L)'
;LKPFWPKPAQLIKQLGSWVGCARTQLAEGQPAMKWTINTLDPPPGCVNGCDAEFDAKEAEKSGKLKSDDPIQEHYKKTGFFGAITGAFGDKKTMYCHHITKDGELAVRAAGDRRFATIEEVWGFIGKNCVGRFAYDKATGKLKCGPVIKGDHDDTNNPETSLFAANGLDCPVPKEAYKK
;
A
#
# COMPACT_ATOMS: atom_id res chain seq x y z
N LEU A 1 8.81 -65.37 -30.48
CA LEU A 1 7.92 -64.51 -29.67
C LEU A 1 8.56 -63.12 -29.62
N LYS A 2 8.02 -62.14 -30.37
CA LYS A 2 8.49 -60.74 -30.38
C LYS A 2 7.51 -59.89 -29.56
N PRO A 3 7.97 -58.92 -28.75
CA PRO A 3 7.08 -58.07 -27.97
C PRO A 3 6.44 -56.99 -28.84
N PHE A 4 5.13 -56.82 -28.67
CA PHE A 4 4.29 -55.83 -29.34
C PHE A 4 4.28 -54.55 -28.52
N TRP A 5 4.96 -53.50 -28.99
CA TRP A 5 4.90 -52.16 -28.40
C TRP A 5 4.01 -51.26 -29.27
N PRO A 6 2.96 -50.63 -28.71
CA PRO A 6 2.17 -49.65 -29.45
C PRO A 6 2.95 -48.33 -29.59
N LYS A 7 2.80 -47.68 -30.75
CA LYS A 7 3.43 -46.39 -31.09
C LYS A 7 2.75 -45.21 -30.39
N PRO A 8 3.48 -44.17 -29.95
CA PRO A 8 2.96 -43.06 -29.14
C PRO A 8 2.35 -41.91 -29.97
N ALA A 9 1.47 -42.19 -30.93
CA ALA A 9 0.98 -41.16 -31.88
C ALA A 9 -0.54 -40.88 -31.84
N GLN A 10 -1.26 -41.29 -30.79
CA GLN A 10 -2.71 -41.04 -30.68
C GLN A 10 -3.18 -40.56 -29.30
N LEU A 11 -2.43 -39.67 -28.65
CA LEU A 11 -2.90 -39.01 -27.42
C LEU A 11 -2.88 -37.47 -27.50
N ILE A 12 -2.90 -36.91 -28.71
CA ILE A 12 -3.01 -35.46 -28.94
C ILE A 12 -4.16 -35.23 -29.91
N LYS A 13 -5.40 -35.46 -29.46
CA LYS A 13 -6.62 -34.99 -30.17
C LYS A 13 -7.88 -34.93 -29.30
N GLN A 14 -7.75 -35.01 -27.97
CA GLN A 14 -8.88 -34.96 -27.04
C GLN A 14 -8.75 -33.94 -25.89
N LEU A 15 -7.90 -32.92 -26.06
CA LEU A 15 -7.82 -31.76 -25.15
C LEU A 15 -8.24 -30.44 -25.82
N GLY A 16 -8.93 -30.51 -26.96
CA GLY A 16 -9.29 -29.37 -27.79
C GLY A 16 -10.78 -28.96 -27.73
N SER A 17 -11.50 -29.21 -26.64
CA SER A 17 -12.94 -28.87 -26.56
C SER A 17 -13.46 -28.49 -25.17
N TRP A 18 -12.65 -27.77 -24.40
CA TRP A 18 -13.13 -27.05 -23.19
C TRP A 18 -12.65 -25.59 -23.16
N VAL A 19 -12.31 -25.02 -24.32
CA VAL A 19 -11.99 -23.60 -24.48
C VAL A 19 -13.15 -22.93 -25.22
N GLY A 20 -14.28 -22.78 -24.53
CA GLY A 20 -15.47 -22.26 -25.21
C GLY A 20 -16.74 -22.11 -24.39
N CYS A 21 -16.68 -21.82 -23.08
CA CYS A 21 -17.84 -21.30 -22.34
C CYS A 21 -17.47 -20.72 -20.96
N ALA A 22 -16.53 -19.77 -20.90
CA ALA A 22 -16.23 -19.03 -19.67
C ALA A 22 -15.77 -17.58 -19.95
N ARG A 23 -16.28 -17.00 -21.03
CA ARG A 23 -16.28 -15.56 -21.32
C ARG A 23 -17.77 -15.22 -21.39
N THR A 24 -18.40 -14.62 -20.39
CA THR A 24 -18.35 -13.19 -20.14
C THR A 24 -19.15 -12.92 -18.86
N GLN A 25 -18.52 -12.91 -17.69
CA GLN A 25 -19.16 -12.47 -16.43
C GLN A 25 -18.12 -11.88 -15.47
N LEU A 26 -17.25 -10.98 -15.92
CA LEU A 26 -16.36 -10.22 -15.02
C LEU A 26 -16.10 -8.83 -15.61
N ALA A 27 -17.14 -7.99 -15.64
CA ALA A 27 -17.00 -6.54 -15.78
C ALA A 27 -18.17 -5.80 -15.12
N GLU A 28 -18.84 -6.42 -14.14
CA GLU A 28 -19.66 -5.65 -13.21
C GLU A 28 -18.68 -5.04 -12.22
N GLY A 29 -18.39 -3.75 -12.41
CA GLY A 29 -17.51 -2.98 -11.55
C GLY A 29 -17.89 -3.23 -10.09
N GLN A 30 -17.01 -3.89 -9.35
CA GLN A 30 -17.18 -4.02 -7.91
C GLN A 30 -17.32 -2.60 -7.34
N PRO A 31 -18.28 -2.39 -6.43
CA PRO A 31 -18.57 -1.06 -5.92
C PRO A 31 -17.29 -0.47 -5.32
N ALA A 32 -16.91 0.72 -5.78
CA ALA A 32 -15.85 1.51 -5.15
C ALA A 32 -16.03 1.44 -3.64
N MET A 33 -14.97 1.11 -2.90
CA MET A 33 -15.00 1.01 -1.44
C MET A 33 -15.69 2.26 -0.88
N LYS A 34 -16.90 2.09 -0.34
CA LYS A 34 -17.75 3.22 0.07
C LYS A 34 -17.29 3.66 1.45
N TRP A 35 -16.28 4.53 1.51
CA TRP A 35 -15.66 5.07 2.74
C TRP A 35 -16.57 6.01 3.56
N THR A 36 -17.88 6.00 3.34
CA THR A 36 -18.76 7.13 3.71
C THR A 36 -19.17 7.20 5.18
N ILE A 37 -18.89 6.18 6.01
CA ILE A 37 -19.28 6.20 7.42
C ILE A 37 -17.99 6.37 8.23
N ASN A 38 -17.79 7.57 8.80
CA ASN A 38 -16.67 7.95 9.69
C ASN A 38 -15.38 8.49 9.05
N THR A 39 -15.39 8.92 7.78
CA THR A 39 -14.29 9.73 7.24
C THR A 39 -14.15 11.03 8.04
N LEU A 40 -12.93 11.39 8.42
CA LEU A 40 -12.63 12.64 9.13
C LEU A 40 -12.35 13.77 8.13
N ASP A 41 -12.70 15.01 8.47
CA ASP A 41 -12.33 16.15 7.65
C ASP A 41 -10.81 16.40 7.75
N PRO A 42 -10.12 16.68 6.63
CA PRO A 42 -8.71 17.05 6.68
C PRO A 42 -8.53 18.42 7.35
N PRO A 43 -7.37 18.69 7.97
CA PRO A 43 -7.02 20.05 8.37
C PRO A 43 -7.03 21.03 7.17
N PRO A 44 -7.18 22.34 7.41
CA PRO A 44 -7.14 23.34 6.35
C PRO A 44 -5.90 23.20 5.46
N GLY A 45 -6.11 23.23 4.14
CA GLY A 45 -5.04 23.10 3.15
C GLY A 45 -4.57 21.68 2.85
N CYS A 46 -5.02 20.67 3.61
CA CYS A 46 -4.69 19.27 3.38
C CYS A 46 -5.81 18.55 2.58
N VAL A 47 -5.46 17.48 1.86
CA VAL A 47 -6.44 16.54 1.30
C VAL A 47 -6.51 15.25 2.11
N ASN A 48 -7.70 14.66 2.24
CA ASN A 48 -7.90 13.39 2.95
C ASN A 48 -8.11 12.24 1.96
N GLY A 49 -7.02 11.66 1.49
CA GLY A 49 -7.02 10.70 0.38
C GLY A 49 -6.75 11.42 -0.94
N CYS A 50 -5.71 10.98 -1.65
CA CYS A 50 -5.27 11.60 -2.91
C CYS A 50 -5.23 10.62 -4.09
N ASP A 51 -5.79 9.42 -3.91
CA ASP A 51 -5.80 8.33 -4.90
C ASP A 51 -4.42 7.86 -5.38
N ALA A 52 -3.33 8.36 -4.81
CA ALA A 52 -1.98 7.90 -5.11
C ALA A 52 -1.88 6.37 -4.93
N GLU A 53 -1.24 5.72 -5.90
CA GLU A 53 -0.91 4.30 -5.83
C GLU A 53 0.54 4.15 -5.41
N PHE A 54 0.82 3.14 -4.58
CA PHE A 54 2.16 2.76 -4.19
C PHE A 54 2.33 1.25 -4.40
N ASP A 55 3.22 0.90 -5.32
CA ASP A 55 3.63 -0.48 -5.54
C ASP A 55 4.82 -0.81 -4.64
N ALA A 56 4.52 -1.40 -3.49
CA ALA A 56 5.53 -1.80 -2.52
C ALA A 56 6.52 -2.84 -3.09
N LYS A 57 6.08 -3.74 -3.97
CA LYS A 57 6.96 -4.78 -4.53
C LYS A 57 7.95 -4.18 -5.51
N GLU A 58 7.50 -3.23 -6.33
CA GLU A 58 8.38 -2.46 -7.21
C GLU A 58 9.34 -1.57 -6.41
N ALA A 59 8.86 -0.93 -5.34
CA ALA A 59 9.71 -0.13 -4.45
C ALA A 59 10.82 -0.99 -3.80
N GLU A 60 10.51 -2.21 -3.34
CA GLU A 60 11.50 -3.16 -2.84
C GLU A 60 12.48 -3.60 -3.94
N LYS A 61 11.98 -3.99 -5.10
CA LYS A 61 12.82 -4.44 -6.24
C LYS A 61 13.77 -3.34 -6.73
N SER A 62 13.34 -2.08 -6.69
CA SER A 62 14.13 -0.92 -7.11
C SER A 62 15.08 -0.41 -6.02
N GLY A 63 14.98 -0.92 -4.78
CA GLY A 63 15.75 -0.42 -3.64
C GLY A 63 15.23 0.90 -3.04
N LYS A 64 14.11 1.44 -3.56
CA LYS A 64 13.40 2.56 -2.94
C LYS A 64 12.84 2.19 -1.57
N LEU A 65 12.52 0.92 -1.36
CA LEU A 65 12.23 0.35 -0.05
C LEU A 65 13.28 -0.71 0.25
N LYS A 66 13.98 -0.57 1.38
CA LYS A 66 14.96 -1.55 1.84
C LYS A 66 14.34 -2.41 2.93
N SER A 67 14.88 -3.62 3.08
CA SER A 67 14.40 -4.59 4.07
C SER A 67 14.63 -4.16 5.52
N ASP A 68 15.54 -3.22 5.75
CA ASP A 68 15.91 -2.64 7.04
C ASP A 68 15.27 -1.26 7.29
N ASP A 69 14.41 -0.77 6.40
CA ASP A 69 13.69 0.48 6.66
C ASP A 69 12.75 0.29 7.87
N PRO A 70 12.65 1.26 8.81
CA PRO A 70 11.77 1.16 9.99
C PRO A 70 10.29 0.90 9.64
N ILE A 71 9.89 1.35 8.45
CA ILE A 71 8.57 1.07 7.89
C ILE A 71 8.35 -0.45 7.75
N GLN A 72 9.36 -1.25 7.39
CA GLN A 72 9.21 -2.70 7.34
C GLN A 72 8.91 -3.28 8.73
N GLU A 73 9.57 -2.82 9.78
CA GLU A 73 9.29 -3.31 11.15
C GLU A 73 7.86 -2.97 11.61
N HIS A 74 7.38 -1.80 11.21
CA HIS A 74 6.05 -1.36 11.57
C HIS A 74 4.94 -2.01 10.72
N TYR A 75 5.19 -2.32 9.45
CA TYR A 75 4.16 -2.74 8.49
C TYR A 75 4.26 -4.20 8.03
N LYS A 76 5.37 -4.89 8.30
CA LYS A 76 5.55 -6.30 7.95
C LYS A 76 4.75 -7.21 8.88
N LYS A 77 3.91 -8.05 8.27
CA LYS A 77 3.20 -9.11 8.99
C LYS A 77 4.21 -10.18 9.41
N THR A 78 4.40 -10.36 10.71
CA THR A 78 5.13 -11.51 11.25
C THR A 78 4.27 -12.78 11.18
N GLY A 79 4.85 -13.91 10.77
CA GLY A 79 4.20 -15.23 10.73
C GLY A 79 3.93 -15.84 9.34
N PHE A 80 3.51 -17.11 9.30
CA PHE A 80 3.36 -17.94 8.08
C PHE A 80 2.44 -17.31 7.02
N PHE A 81 1.39 -16.61 7.42
CA PHE A 81 0.50 -15.89 6.51
C PHE A 81 1.09 -14.59 5.95
N GLY A 82 2.12 -14.01 6.56
CA GLY A 82 2.84 -12.83 6.05
C GLY A 82 3.73 -13.16 4.84
N ALA A 83 4.24 -14.39 4.76
CA ALA A 83 5.04 -14.85 3.63
C ALA A 83 4.22 -15.01 2.34
N ILE A 84 2.91 -15.26 2.45
CA ILE A 84 2.02 -15.53 1.31
C ILE A 84 1.39 -14.24 0.74
N THR A 85 1.12 -13.23 1.59
CA THR A 85 0.45 -11.99 1.18
C THR A 85 1.38 -10.84 0.78
N GLY A 86 2.70 -11.00 0.91
CA GLY A 86 3.68 -9.92 0.66
C GLY A 86 3.85 -8.97 1.85
N ALA A 87 4.91 -8.15 1.80
CA ALA A 87 5.45 -7.36 2.92
C ALA A 87 4.48 -6.37 3.60
N PHE A 88 3.34 -6.03 2.99
CA PHE A 88 2.36 -5.08 3.51
C PHE A 88 1.04 -5.79 3.86
N GLY A 89 1.06 -6.59 4.93
CA GLY A 89 -0.07 -7.40 5.34
C GLY A 89 -0.96 -6.71 6.38
N ASP A 90 -2.06 -6.10 5.93
CA ASP A 90 -3.39 -5.90 6.59
C ASP A 90 -3.49 -5.49 8.08
N LYS A 91 -2.41 -5.15 8.78
CA LYS A 91 -2.49 -4.86 10.22
C LYS A 91 -2.15 -3.45 10.61
N LYS A 92 -1.30 -2.74 9.87
CA LYS A 92 -0.97 -1.35 10.19
C LYS A 92 -1.22 -0.40 9.03
N THR A 93 -1.80 0.75 9.36
CA THR A 93 -2.08 1.80 8.39
C THR A 93 -0.81 2.60 8.05
N MET A 94 -0.37 2.57 6.78
CA MET A 94 0.69 3.46 6.28
C MET A 94 0.08 4.80 5.87
N TYR A 95 0.55 5.90 6.45
CA TYR A 95 0.03 7.22 6.10
C TYR A 95 0.63 7.71 4.78
N CYS A 96 -0.14 8.49 4.01
CA CYS A 96 0.27 8.95 2.69
C CYS A 96 1.55 9.78 2.75
N HIS A 97 1.69 10.61 3.79
CA HIS A 97 2.83 11.49 4.02
C HIS A 97 4.10 10.77 4.49
N HIS A 98 4.05 9.47 4.79
CA HIS A 98 5.26 8.67 5.03
C HIS A 98 6.05 8.42 3.74
N ILE A 99 5.40 8.52 2.57
CA ILE A 99 6.01 8.31 1.27
C ILE A 99 6.04 9.65 0.53
N THR A 100 7.14 10.00 -0.13
CA THR A 100 7.22 11.20 -1.00
C THR A 100 6.35 11.03 -2.24
N LYS A 101 6.14 12.10 -3.02
CA LYS A 101 5.50 12.01 -4.33
C LYS A 101 6.25 11.08 -5.30
N ASP A 102 7.55 10.89 -5.10
CA ASP A 102 8.43 10.09 -5.95
C ASP A 102 8.52 8.61 -5.51
N GLY A 103 7.78 8.24 -4.45
CA GLY A 103 7.67 6.87 -3.96
C GLY A 103 8.78 6.45 -2.99
N GLU A 104 9.46 7.40 -2.36
CA GLU A 104 10.52 7.13 -1.37
C GLU A 104 10.01 7.30 0.06
N LEU A 105 10.61 6.60 1.03
CA LEU A 105 10.33 6.83 2.44
C LEU A 105 10.79 8.26 2.83
N ALA A 106 9.86 9.11 3.26
CA ALA A 106 10.09 10.54 3.44
C ALA A 106 11.21 10.85 4.44
N VAL A 107 11.24 10.16 5.59
CA VAL A 107 12.30 10.31 6.60
C VAL A 107 13.67 9.97 6.03
N ARG A 108 13.78 8.91 5.23
CA ARG A 108 15.03 8.50 4.61
C ARG A 108 15.47 9.42 3.49
N ALA A 109 14.52 9.84 2.63
CA ALA A 109 14.79 10.77 1.54
C ALA A 109 15.29 12.13 2.06
N ALA A 110 14.83 12.55 3.24
CA ALA A 110 15.30 13.78 3.86
C ALA A 110 16.75 13.68 4.37
N GLY A 111 17.21 12.51 4.80
CA GLY A 111 18.53 12.34 5.39
C GLY A 111 18.72 13.24 6.61
N ASP A 112 19.78 14.04 6.62
CA ASP A 112 20.09 14.99 7.72
C ASP A 112 19.32 16.32 7.63
N ARG A 113 18.46 16.49 6.62
CA ARG A 113 17.69 17.74 6.44
C ARG A 113 16.73 17.95 7.60
N ARG A 114 16.67 19.20 8.07
CA ARG A 114 15.72 19.66 9.08
C ARG A 114 14.74 20.64 8.46
N PHE A 115 13.50 20.58 8.92
CA PHE A 115 12.42 21.45 8.50
C PHE A 115 11.88 22.17 9.74
N ALA A 116 11.69 23.48 9.63
CA ALA A 116 11.22 24.31 10.73
C ALA A 116 9.69 24.42 10.77
N THR A 117 9.03 24.16 9.63
CA THR A 117 7.59 24.37 9.47
C THR A 117 6.89 23.18 8.79
N ILE A 118 5.58 23.08 9.00
CA ILE A 118 4.72 22.06 8.37
C ILE A 118 4.74 22.23 6.84
N GLU A 119 4.75 23.47 6.38
CA GLU A 119 4.76 23.84 4.96
C GLU A 119 6.03 23.37 4.26
N GLU A 120 7.19 23.52 4.90
CA GLU A 120 8.46 23.03 4.38
C GLU A 120 8.48 21.49 4.28
N VAL A 121 7.94 20.80 5.28
CA VAL A 121 7.79 19.34 5.25
C VAL A 121 6.90 18.92 4.07
N TRP A 122 5.76 19.58 3.87
CA TRP A 122 4.88 19.30 2.75
C TRP A 122 5.51 19.62 1.39
N GLY A 123 6.26 20.71 1.30
CA GLY A 123 7.02 21.07 0.11
C GLY A 123 8.05 20.00 -0.25
N PHE A 124 8.72 19.42 0.75
CA PHE A 124 9.65 18.33 0.55
C PHE A 124 8.96 17.02 0.15
N ILE A 125 7.89 16.62 0.85
CA ILE A 125 7.11 15.42 0.53
C ILE A 125 6.52 15.53 -0.88
N GLY A 126 6.17 16.74 -1.31
CA GLY A 126 5.67 17.03 -2.66
C GLY A 126 4.20 16.70 -2.86
N LYS A 127 3.47 16.39 -1.79
CA LYS A 127 2.02 16.20 -1.74
C LYS A 127 1.52 16.56 -0.35
N ASN A 128 0.36 17.21 -0.26
CA ASN A 128 -0.24 17.64 0.99
C ASN A 128 -1.46 16.75 1.35
N CYS A 129 -1.20 15.49 1.67
CA CYS A 129 -2.24 14.48 1.89
C CYS A 129 -2.10 13.80 3.25
N VAL A 130 -3.14 13.89 4.06
CA VAL A 130 -3.25 13.24 5.39
C VAL A 130 -3.92 11.86 5.33
N GLY A 131 -4.26 11.41 4.13
CA GLY A 131 -4.90 10.11 3.90
C GLY A 131 -3.99 8.93 4.25
N ARG A 132 -4.49 7.73 3.98
CA ARG A 132 -3.78 6.49 4.24
C ARG A 132 -3.75 5.53 3.07
N PHE A 133 -2.68 4.78 2.96
CA PHE A 133 -2.57 3.67 2.04
C PHE A 133 -3.31 2.44 2.57
N ALA A 134 -4.24 1.93 1.77
CA ALA A 134 -4.93 0.67 2.00
C ALA A 134 -4.63 -0.29 0.83
N TYR A 135 -4.50 -1.59 1.10
CA TYR A 135 -4.25 -2.56 0.05
C TYR A 135 -5.49 -2.73 -0.84
N ASP A 136 -5.31 -2.46 -2.13
CA ASP A 136 -6.31 -2.70 -3.15
C ASP A 136 -6.06 -4.06 -3.82
N LYS A 137 -6.99 -5.00 -3.58
CA LYS A 137 -6.90 -6.36 -4.12
C LYS A 137 -6.99 -6.41 -5.63
N ALA A 138 -7.67 -5.44 -6.26
CA ALA A 138 -7.86 -5.43 -7.70
C ALA A 138 -6.55 -5.12 -8.44
N THR A 139 -5.79 -4.14 -7.94
CA THR A 139 -4.52 -3.72 -8.54
C THR A 139 -3.30 -4.42 -7.94
N GLY A 140 -3.44 -5.01 -6.75
CA GLY A 140 -2.32 -5.57 -5.99
C GLY A 140 -1.38 -4.50 -5.41
N LYS A 141 -1.81 -3.23 -5.42
CA LYS A 141 -1.05 -2.07 -4.93
C LYS A 141 -1.68 -1.50 -3.68
N LEU A 142 -0.96 -0.60 -3.00
CA LEU A 142 -1.54 0.24 -1.98
C LEU A 142 -2.17 1.47 -2.64
N LYS A 143 -3.42 1.79 -2.32
CA LYS A 143 -4.11 2.98 -2.80
C LYS A 143 -4.42 3.93 -1.65
N CYS A 144 -4.11 5.21 -1.83
CA CYS A 144 -4.38 6.24 -0.85
C CYS A 144 -5.87 6.57 -0.78
N GLY A 145 -6.50 6.24 0.34
CA GLY A 145 -7.87 6.62 0.71
C GLY A 145 -7.91 7.55 1.92
N PRO A 146 -9.11 7.89 2.40
CA PRO A 146 -9.28 8.78 3.54
C PRO A 146 -8.87 8.13 4.87
N VAL A 147 -8.55 8.96 5.85
CA VAL A 147 -8.52 8.57 7.26
C VAL A 147 -9.94 8.50 7.84
N ILE A 148 -10.14 7.50 8.68
CA ILE A 148 -11.38 7.07 9.31
C ILE A 148 -11.20 7.13 10.83
N LYS A 149 -12.22 7.61 11.53
CA LYS A 149 -12.21 7.68 12.98
C LYS A 149 -11.95 6.32 13.64
N GLY A 150 -10.92 6.24 14.49
CA GLY A 150 -10.60 5.08 15.33
C GLY A 150 -10.14 3.84 14.57
N ASP A 151 -9.71 3.94 13.31
CA ASP A 151 -9.31 2.80 12.48
C ASP A 151 -7.79 2.67 12.31
N HIS A 152 -7.01 3.63 12.81
CA HIS A 152 -5.60 3.73 12.48
C HIS A 152 -4.67 3.49 13.65
N ASP A 153 -3.55 2.84 13.36
CA ASP A 153 -2.48 2.65 14.31
C ASP A 153 -1.66 3.93 14.42
N ASP A 154 -1.19 4.24 15.61
CA ASP A 154 -0.27 5.35 15.84
C ASP A 154 1.12 4.96 15.35
N THR A 155 1.31 5.15 14.06
CA THR A 155 2.56 4.93 13.35
C THR A 155 3.22 6.24 12.96
N ASN A 156 2.80 7.38 13.53
CA ASN A 156 3.40 8.68 13.31
C ASN A 156 4.47 8.94 14.38
N ASN A 157 5.63 8.32 14.21
CA ASN A 157 6.78 8.46 15.10
C ASN A 157 7.98 9.08 14.34
N PRO A 158 9.08 9.44 15.04
CA PRO A 158 10.25 10.05 14.40
C PRO A 158 10.93 9.21 13.31
N GLU A 159 10.68 7.90 13.24
CA GLU A 159 11.30 7.00 12.27
C GLU A 159 10.50 6.93 10.95
N THR A 160 9.21 7.25 10.99
CA THR A 160 8.27 7.11 9.85
C THR A 160 7.71 8.45 9.35
N SER A 161 7.58 9.44 10.24
CA SER A 161 6.95 10.73 9.96
C SER A 161 7.96 11.86 10.04
N LEU A 162 8.13 12.60 8.94
CA LEU A 162 8.98 13.80 8.93
C LEU A 162 8.52 14.89 9.90
N PHE A 163 7.21 14.97 10.18
CA PHE A 163 6.70 15.91 11.18
C PHE A 163 7.27 15.56 12.56
N ALA A 164 7.08 14.31 13.00
CA ALA A 164 7.58 13.84 14.28
C ALA A 164 9.12 13.88 14.36
N ALA A 165 9.82 13.56 13.27
CA ALA A 165 11.28 13.63 13.19
C ALA A 165 11.84 15.06 13.37
N ASN A 166 11.02 16.08 13.12
CA ASN A 166 11.36 17.49 13.29
C ASN A 166 10.67 18.13 14.51
N GLY A 167 10.02 17.34 15.38
CA GLY A 167 9.32 17.84 16.56
C GLY A 167 8.06 18.66 16.23
N LEU A 168 7.51 18.48 15.03
CA LEU A 168 6.30 19.14 14.56
C LEU A 168 5.08 18.24 14.78
N ASP A 169 3.92 18.86 15.03
CA ASP A 169 2.66 18.13 15.12
C ASP A 169 2.28 17.53 13.77
N CYS A 170 1.96 16.23 13.78
CA CYS A 170 1.48 15.56 12.58
C CYS A 170 0.04 16.04 12.27
N PRO A 171 -0.25 16.42 11.01
CA PRO A 171 -1.57 16.92 10.62
C PRO A 171 -2.67 15.84 10.55
N VAL A 172 -2.37 14.57 10.83
CA VAL A 172 -3.40 13.53 10.96
C VAL A 172 -4.23 13.81 12.21
N PRO A 173 -5.58 13.94 12.09
CA PRO A 173 -6.44 14.17 13.25
C PRO A 173 -6.28 13.09 14.31
N LYS A 174 -6.24 13.48 15.59
CA LYS A 174 -6.02 12.52 16.69
C LYS A 174 -7.15 11.50 16.82
N GLU A 175 -8.33 11.83 16.32
CA GLU A 175 -9.50 10.95 16.25
C GLU A 175 -9.32 9.79 15.28
N ALA A 176 -8.33 9.86 14.38
CA ALA A 176 -7.99 8.78 13.46
C ALA A 176 -7.41 7.57 14.19
N TYR A 177 -6.69 7.80 15.30
CA TYR A 177 -5.99 6.74 16.02
C TYR A 177 -6.96 5.87 16.83
N LYS A 178 -6.71 4.56 16.84
CA LYS A 178 -7.34 3.59 17.75
C LYS A 178 -7.04 4.03 19.19
N LYS A 179 -8.09 4.11 20.00
CA LYS A 179 -7.99 4.37 21.45
C LYS A 179 -7.71 3.10 22.22
#